data_AF-Q1WBR5-F1
#
_entry.id   AF-Q1WBR5-F1
#
_cell.length_a   1.000
_cell.length_b   1.000
_cell.length_c   1.000
_cell.angle_alpha   90.00
_cell.angle_beta   90.00
_cell.angle_gamma   90.00
#
_symmetry.space_group_name_H-M   'P 1'
#
loop_
_entity.id
_entity.type
_entity.pdbx_description
1 polymer ?
#
loop_
_entity_poly.entity_id
_entity_poly.type
_entity_poly.pdbx_seq_one_letter_code
_entity_poly.pdbx_strand_id
1 'polypeptide(L)'
;RIKKLDPTVVNRIAAGEVIHRPANAIKEMMENCLDAGATNIRIVVKGGGIKMLQIQDNGCGIKKEDLPIVCERWTTSKLEKFEDLKKITTFGFRGEALASISHIAHVQIVTMTADSTCAYRAYYQDGKMVGKNGESADPKPCAGVKGTQITVEDMFYNVTSRQKALKQPNDEYLKIVDVVTKYALHNYTASFNLKKMGENTSDVHTQRCS
;
A
#
# COMPACT_ATOMS: atom_id res chain seq x y z
N ARG A 1 -12.28 -5.99 37.48
CA ARG A 1 -12.66 -7.20 36.68
C ARG A 1 -12.10 -7.01 35.28
N ILE A 2 -11.26 -7.93 34.80
CA ILE A 2 -10.58 -7.85 33.49
C ILE A 2 -11.47 -8.51 32.41
N LYS A 3 -11.52 -7.95 31.19
CA LYS A 3 -12.30 -8.47 30.04
C LYS A 3 -11.44 -8.50 28.78
N LYS A 4 -11.69 -9.46 27.89
CA LYS A 4 -11.07 -9.49 26.55
C LYS A 4 -11.58 -8.31 25.72
N LEU A 5 -10.68 -7.72 24.94
CA LEU A 5 -11.03 -6.71 23.95
C LEU A 5 -11.66 -7.36 22.72
N ASP A 6 -12.51 -6.61 22.03
CA ASP A 6 -13.03 -6.99 20.73
C ASP A 6 -11.86 -7.14 19.73
N PRO A 7 -11.82 -8.21 18.90
CA PRO A 7 -10.75 -8.43 17.93
C PRO A 7 -10.53 -7.24 16.97
N THR A 8 -11.59 -6.54 16.60
CA THR A 8 -11.52 -5.36 15.72
C THR A 8 -10.77 -4.22 16.39
N VAL A 9 -10.99 -4.03 17.71
CA VAL A 9 -10.26 -3.04 18.51
C VAL A 9 -8.78 -3.40 18.59
N VAL A 10 -8.46 -4.67 18.86
CA VAL A 10 -7.07 -5.15 18.90
C VAL A 10 -6.38 -4.91 17.56
N ASN A 11 -7.04 -5.25 16.46
CA ASN A 11 -6.47 -5.10 15.13
C ASN A 11 -6.22 -3.64 14.76
N ARG A 12 -7.14 -2.72 15.10
CA ARG A 12 -6.98 -1.28 14.84
C ARG A 12 -5.91 -0.61 15.71
N ILE A 13 -5.77 -1.07 16.96
CA ILE A 13 -4.69 -0.61 17.84
C ILE A 13 -3.34 -1.00 17.22
N ALA A 14 -3.15 -2.30 16.97
CA ALA A 14 -1.94 -2.86 16.37
C ALA A 14 -1.65 -2.26 14.97
N ALA A 15 -2.67 -2.05 14.14
CA ALA A 15 -2.50 -1.52 12.79
C ALA A 15 -1.84 -0.14 12.77
N GLY A 16 -2.14 0.73 13.74
CA GLY A 16 -1.40 2.00 13.85
C GLY A 16 -0.32 2.03 14.91
N GLU A 17 0.08 0.87 15.45
CA GLU A 17 1.45 0.65 15.93
C GLU A 17 2.38 0.31 14.76
N VAL A 18 1.86 -0.30 13.69
CA VAL A 18 2.62 -0.57 12.47
C VAL A 18 2.65 0.68 11.57
N ILE A 19 1.49 1.28 11.29
CA ILE A 19 1.36 2.45 10.41
C ILE A 19 0.95 3.68 11.23
N HIS A 20 1.95 4.46 11.64
CA HIS A 20 1.72 5.68 12.42
C HIS A 20 1.37 6.90 11.55
N ARG A 21 1.86 6.93 10.31
CA ARG A 21 1.78 8.10 9.42
C ARG A 21 1.74 7.68 7.94
N PRO A 22 1.32 8.57 7.02
CA PRO A 22 1.35 8.29 5.58
C PRO A 22 2.73 7.88 5.03
N ALA A 23 3.82 8.42 5.60
CA ALA A 23 5.19 8.06 5.23
C ALA A 23 5.55 6.60 5.58
N ASN A 24 4.94 6.00 6.62
CA ASN A 24 5.11 4.57 6.90
C ASN A 24 4.38 3.71 5.86
N ALA A 25 3.15 4.09 5.51
CA ALA A 25 2.37 3.37 4.49
C ALA A 25 3.06 3.39 3.13
N ILE A 26 3.58 4.54 2.68
CA ILE A 26 4.26 4.62 1.38
C ILE A 26 5.55 3.79 1.36
N LYS A 27 6.31 3.76 2.46
CA LYS A 27 7.51 2.91 2.58
C LYS A 27 7.15 1.45 2.29
N GLU A 28 6.20 0.90 3.04
CA GLU A 28 5.81 -0.50 2.91
C GLU A 28 5.23 -0.82 1.52
N MET A 29 4.47 0.11 0.93
CA MET A 29 3.94 -0.07 -0.42
C MET A 29 5.05 -0.03 -1.49
N MET A 30 6.03 0.88 -1.39
CA MET A 30 7.17 0.92 -2.30
C MET A 30 8.01 -0.35 -2.22
N GLU A 31 8.22 -0.87 -1.01
CA GLU A 31 8.90 -2.14 -0.78
C GLU A 31 8.18 -3.30 -1.47
N ASN A 32 6.85 -3.32 -1.42
CA ASN A 32 6.07 -4.31 -2.18
C ASN A 32 6.22 -4.15 -3.69
N CYS A 33 6.29 -2.92 -4.21
CA CYS A 33 6.55 -2.69 -5.63
C CYS A 33 7.94 -3.23 -6.03
N LEU A 34 8.97 -2.93 -5.24
CA LEU A 34 10.35 -3.38 -5.49
C LEU A 34 10.46 -4.92 -5.43
N ASP A 35 9.85 -5.54 -4.42
CA ASP A 35 9.81 -7.00 -4.30
C ASP A 35 9.04 -7.66 -5.46
N ALA A 36 8.09 -6.95 -6.09
CA ALA A 36 7.38 -7.38 -7.30
C ALA A 36 8.19 -7.17 -8.60
N GLY A 37 9.45 -6.73 -8.49
CA GLY A 37 10.33 -6.49 -9.64
C GLY A 37 10.01 -5.21 -10.42
N ALA A 38 9.34 -4.23 -9.80
CA ALA A 38 9.00 -2.98 -10.44
C ALA A 38 10.24 -2.21 -10.88
N THR A 39 10.16 -1.63 -12.07
CA THR A 39 11.21 -0.78 -12.65
C THR A 39 10.73 0.66 -12.86
N ASN A 40 9.43 0.90 -12.72
CA ASN A 40 8.80 2.21 -12.73
C ASN A 40 7.76 2.29 -11.61
N ILE A 41 7.95 3.23 -10.69
CA ILE A 41 7.06 3.45 -9.54
C ILE A 41 6.58 4.91 -9.58
N ARG A 42 5.26 5.09 -9.59
CA ARG A 42 4.59 6.40 -9.58
C ARG A 42 3.77 6.57 -8.32
N ILE A 43 3.87 7.72 -7.68
CA ILE A 43 3.25 8.03 -6.40
C ILE A 43 2.50 9.36 -6.54
N VAL A 44 1.23 9.36 -6.16
CA VAL A 44 0.36 10.54 -6.17
C VAL A 44 -0.22 10.75 -4.79
N VAL A 45 -0.07 11.97 -4.26
CA VAL A 45 -0.46 12.30 -2.88
C VAL A 45 -1.47 13.45 -2.85
N LYS A 46 -2.53 13.30 -2.05
CA LYS A 46 -3.50 14.38 -1.76
C LYS A 46 -3.63 14.59 -0.26
N GLY A 47 -3.62 15.84 0.18
CA GLY A 47 -3.80 16.20 1.60
C GLY A 47 -2.78 15.51 2.51
N GLY A 48 -1.50 15.52 2.14
CA GLY A 48 -0.43 14.91 2.93
C GLY A 48 -0.45 13.37 2.96
N GLY A 49 -1.25 12.73 2.11
CA GLY A 49 -1.45 11.27 2.10
C GLY A 49 -2.58 10.80 3.01
N ILE A 50 -3.17 11.71 3.79
CA ILE A 50 -4.32 11.42 4.67
C ILE A 50 -5.59 11.28 3.83
N LYS A 51 -5.81 12.21 2.89
CA LYS A 51 -6.99 12.15 1.99
C LYS A 51 -6.83 11.05 0.94
N MET A 52 -5.67 11.00 0.30
CA MET A 52 -5.35 9.97 -0.69
C MET A 52 -3.85 9.77 -0.78
N LEU A 53 -3.43 8.52 -0.79
CA LEU A 53 -2.08 8.08 -1.11
C LEU A 53 -2.19 6.96 -2.14
N GLN A 54 -1.70 7.21 -3.35
CA GLN A 54 -1.73 6.23 -4.44
C GLN A 54 -0.31 5.89 -4.88
N ILE A 55 -0.04 4.61 -5.05
CA ILE A 55 1.18 4.11 -5.68
C ILE A 55 0.79 3.23 -6.88
N GLN A 56 1.57 3.29 -7.94
CA GLN A 56 1.44 2.45 -9.11
C GLN A 56 2.80 1.96 -9.56
N ASP A 57 2.91 0.67 -9.81
CA ASP A 57 4.10 0.02 -10.34
C ASP A 57 3.83 -0.71 -11.67
N ASN A 58 4.91 -1.18 -12.29
CA ASN A 58 4.89 -2.07 -13.44
C ASN A 58 5.49 -3.46 -13.12
N GLY A 59 5.35 -3.91 -11.87
CA GLY A 59 5.84 -5.21 -11.43
C GLY A 59 5.01 -6.38 -11.98
N CYS A 60 5.17 -7.55 -11.36
CA CYS A 60 4.52 -8.78 -11.82
C CYS A 60 2.98 -8.81 -11.65
N GLY A 61 2.40 -7.93 -10.83
CA GLY A 61 0.99 -7.94 -10.49
C GLY A 61 0.62 -8.96 -9.40
N ILE A 62 -0.66 -9.01 -9.04
CA ILE A 62 -1.23 -9.97 -8.09
C ILE A 62 -2.27 -10.80 -8.84
N LYS A 63 -2.25 -12.12 -8.66
CA LYS A 63 -3.20 -13.00 -9.33
C LYS A 63 -4.62 -12.77 -8.79
N LYS A 64 -5.62 -12.98 -9.65
CA LYS A 64 -7.04 -12.74 -9.29
C LYS A 64 -7.45 -13.57 -8.07
N GLU A 65 -7.02 -14.82 -8.03
CA GLU A 65 -7.28 -15.78 -6.97
C GLU A 65 -6.67 -15.42 -5.62
N ASP A 66 -5.63 -14.57 -5.59
CA ASP A 66 -4.97 -14.12 -4.37
C ASP A 66 -5.60 -12.82 -3.81
N LEU A 67 -6.37 -12.08 -4.62
CA LEU A 67 -7.03 -10.84 -4.19
C LEU A 67 -7.92 -11.02 -2.94
N PRO A 68 -8.70 -12.11 -2.77
CA PRO A 68 -9.50 -12.29 -1.56
C PRO A 68 -8.71 -12.24 -0.25
N ILE A 69 -7.43 -12.65 -0.28
CA ILE A 69 -6.59 -12.81 0.93
C ILE A 69 -5.46 -11.78 1.05
N VAL A 70 -5.25 -10.92 0.05
CA VAL A 70 -4.06 -10.03 -0.03
C VAL A 70 -3.96 -8.99 1.10
N CYS A 71 -5.09 -8.66 1.73
CA CYS A 71 -5.16 -7.78 2.91
C CYS A 71 -5.40 -8.53 4.21
N GLU A 72 -5.41 -9.86 4.21
CA GLU A 72 -5.47 -10.64 5.44
C GLU A 72 -4.11 -10.63 6.16
N ARG A 73 -4.13 -10.76 7.49
CA ARG A 73 -2.89 -10.83 8.26
C ARG A 73 -2.19 -12.16 8.01
N TRP A 74 -0.86 -12.12 7.99
CA TRP A 74 0.01 -13.29 7.82
C TRP A 74 -0.07 -13.95 6.44
N THR A 75 -0.65 -13.24 5.46
CA THR A 75 -0.65 -13.67 4.07
C THR A 75 0.54 -13.05 3.34
N THR A 76 1.49 -13.88 2.92
CA THR A 76 2.63 -13.44 2.12
C THR A 76 3.06 -14.52 1.13
N SER A 77 3.54 -14.09 -0.03
CA SER A 77 4.20 -14.96 -1.02
C SER A 77 5.71 -15.07 -0.80
N LYS A 78 6.24 -14.45 0.26
CA LYS A 78 7.70 -14.24 0.46
C LYS A 78 8.31 -15.13 1.55
N LEU A 79 7.50 -15.89 2.28
CA LEU A 79 7.94 -16.86 3.29
C LEU A 79 6.98 -18.06 3.28
N GLU A 80 7.53 -19.27 3.11
CA GLU A 80 6.77 -20.52 3.26
C GLU A 80 7.17 -21.29 4.52
N LYS A 81 8.45 -21.19 4.94
CA LYS A 81 8.99 -21.92 6.09
C LYS A 81 9.78 -21.01 7.03
N PHE A 82 9.84 -21.37 8.31
CA PHE A 82 10.58 -20.62 9.33
C PHE A 82 12.08 -20.47 8.98
N GLU A 83 12.66 -21.44 8.28
CA GLU A 83 14.06 -21.41 7.85
C GLU A 83 14.35 -20.34 6.78
N ASP A 84 13.32 -19.90 6.05
CA ASP A 84 13.43 -18.86 5.04
C ASP A 84 13.72 -17.48 5.66
N LEU A 85 13.47 -17.29 6.97
CA LEU A 85 13.88 -16.08 7.70
C LEU A 85 15.38 -15.79 7.60
N LYS A 86 16.21 -16.84 7.44
CA LYS A 86 17.67 -16.69 7.32
C LYS A 86 18.12 -16.27 5.91
N LYS A 87 17.23 -16.30 4.92
CA LYS A 87 17.51 -16.04 3.50
C LYS A 87 16.79 -14.80 2.95
N ILE A 88 16.14 -14.02 3.81
CA ILE A 88 15.31 -12.88 3.39
C ILE A 88 16.19 -11.84 2.67
N THR A 89 15.95 -11.68 1.37
CA THR A 89 16.46 -10.60 0.53
C THR A 89 15.38 -9.57 0.18
N THR A 90 14.13 -9.82 0.57
CA THR A 90 12.97 -8.95 0.29
C THR A 90 12.72 -7.97 1.43
N PHE A 91 12.16 -6.80 1.12
CA PHE A 91 11.96 -5.73 2.10
C PHE A 91 10.82 -6.04 3.09
N GLY A 92 9.75 -6.69 2.64
CA GLY A 92 8.61 -7.08 3.48
C GLY A 92 8.43 -8.58 3.57
N PHE A 93 8.22 -9.15 4.76
CA PHE A 93 8.04 -10.61 4.92
C PHE A 93 6.92 -10.99 5.91
N ARG A 94 6.37 -10.03 6.66
CA ARG A 94 5.41 -10.34 7.75
C ARG A 94 3.98 -10.55 7.27
N GLY A 95 3.64 -10.15 6.03
CA GLY A 95 2.26 -10.20 5.54
C GLY A 95 1.31 -9.28 6.33
N GLU A 96 1.83 -8.19 6.91
CA GLU A 96 1.07 -7.31 7.82
C GLU A 96 0.82 -5.91 7.27
N ALA A 97 1.54 -5.47 6.24
CA ALA A 97 1.49 -4.09 5.77
C ALA A 97 0.12 -3.71 5.18
N LEU A 98 -0.33 -4.41 4.14
CA LEU A 98 -1.63 -4.14 3.50
C LEU A 98 -2.80 -4.42 4.45
N ALA A 99 -2.67 -5.44 5.29
CA ALA A 99 -3.62 -5.70 6.36
C ALA A 99 -3.73 -4.52 7.33
N SER A 100 -2.61 -3.99 7.82
CA SER A 100 -2.59 -2.85 8.73
C SER A 100 -3.16 -1.59 8.08
N ILE A 101 -2.79 -1.31 6.83
CA ILE A 101 -3.32 -0.16 6.08
C ILE A 101 -4.85 -0.26 5.95
N SER A 102 -5.38 -1.42 5.55
CA SER A 102 -6.84 -1.61 5.38
C SER A 102 -7.65 -1.52 6.69
N HIS A 103 -7.02 -1.70 7.85
CA HIS A 103 -7.68 -1.49 9.15
C HIS A 103 -7.83 -0.02 9.54
N ILE A 104 -7.08 0.88 8.91
CA ILE A 104 -7.09 2.32 9.23
C ILE A 104 -7.51 3.20 8.04
N ALA A 105 -7.77 2.62 6.88
CA ALA A 105 -8.08 3.35 5.64
C ALA A 105 -8.97 2.51 4.72
N HIS A 106 -9.57 3.15 3.72
CA HIS A 106 -10.22 2.46 2.61
C HIS A 106 -9.17 2.15 1.54
N VAL A 107 -9.01 0.88 1.18
CA VAL A 107 -7.99 0.46 0.21
C VAL A 107 -8.64 -0.03 -1.06
N GLN A 108 -8.14 0.42 -2.21
CA GLN A 108 -8.45 -0.13 -3.52
C GLN A 108 -7.17 -0.69 -4.14
N ILE A 109 -7.26 -1.89 -4.69
CA ILE A 109 -6.18 -2.48 -5.49
C ILE A 109 -6.70 -2.67 -6.91
N VAL A 110 -5.93 -2.21 -7.90
CA VAL A 110 -6.10 -2.54 -9.32
C VAL A 110 -4.83 -3.24 -9.76
N THR A 111 -4.92 -4.43 -10.33
CA THR A 111 -3.74 -5.20 -10.70
C THR A 111 -3.94 -6.00 -11.98
N MET A 112 -2.86 -6.23 -12.72
CA MET A 112 -2.86 -7.04 -13.92
C MET A 112 -1.53 -7.81 -14.01
N THR A 113 -1.63 -9.13 -14.03
CA THR A 113 -0.49 -10.01 -14.27
C THR A 113 -0.17 -10.11 -15.76
N ALA A 114 1.01 -10.61 -16.10
CA ALA A 114 1.46 -10.70 -17.49
C ALA A 114 0.63 -11.66 -18.36
N ASP A 115 0.01 -12.66 -17.74
CA ASP A 115 -0.83 -13.72 -18.30
C ASP A 115 -2.33 -13.41 -18.28
N SER A 116 -2.76 -12.34 -17.60
CA SER A 116 -4.17 -11.94 -17.57
C SER A 116 -4.56 -11.13 -18.82
N THR A 117 -5.78 -11.35 -19.32
CA THR A 117 -6.35 -10.60 -20.46
C THR A 117 -6.89 -9.22 -20.05
N CYS A 118 -7.14 -9.00 -18.76
CA CYS A 118 -7.59 -7.71 -18.21
C CYS A 118 -7.07 -7.48 -16.78
N ALA A 119 -7.24 -6.26 -16.28
CA ALA A 119 -6.98 -5.95 -14.88
C ALA A 119 -8.19 -6.30 -14.01
N TYR A 120 -7.93 -6.54 -12.73
CA TYR A 120 -8.96 -6.72 -11.72
C TYR A 120 -8.87 -5.63 -10.66
N ARG A 121 -10.04 -5.21 -10.17
CA ARG A 121 -10.21 -4.26 -9.08
C ARG A 121 -10.87 -4.92 -7.89
N ALA A 122 -10.32 -4.69 -6.71
CA ALA A 122 -10.89 -5.08 -5.42
C ALA A 122 -10.78 -3.95 -4.41
N TYR A 123 -11.67 -3.97 -3.42
CA TYR A 123 -11.73 -3.00 -2.32
C TYR A 123 -11.56 -3.71 -0.99
N TYR A 124 -10.94 -3.06 -0.03
CA TYR A 124 -10.63 -3.65 1.27
C TYR A 124 -10.90 -2.69 2.42
N GLN A 125 -11.40 -3.27 3.51
CA GLN A 125 -11.61 -2.60 4.78
C GLN A 125 -11.49 -3.62 5.92
N ASP A 126 -10.83 -3.24 7.02
CA ASP A 126 -10.61 -4.10 8.19
C ASP A 126 -10.01 -5.48 7.83
N GLY A 127 -9.05 -5.49 6.90
CA GLY A 127 -8.35 -6.70 6.44
C GLY A 127 -9.14 -7.62 5.52
N LYS A 128 -10.36 -7.25 5.15
CA LYS A 128 -11.25 -8.07 4.32
C LYS A 128 -11.56 -7.40 3.00
N MET A 129 -11.73 -8.21 1.97
CA MET A 129 -12.27 -7.75 0.70
C MET A 129 -13.76 -7.39 0.88
N VAL A 130 -14.16 -6.22 0.39
CA VAL A 130 -15.51 -5.66 0.56
C VAL A 130 -16.06 -5.21 -0.78
N GLY A 131 -17.39 -5.21 -0.90
CA GLY A 131 -18.08 -4.58 -2.01
C GLY A 131 -18.09 -3.06 -1.88
N LYS A 132 -18.18 -2.36 -3.01
CA LYS A 132 -18.41 -0.91 -3.04
C LYS A 132 -19.84 -0.63 -3.45
N ASN A 133 -20.50 0.34 -2.80
CA ASN A 133 -21.86 0.79 -3.15
C ASN A 133 -22.92 -0.33 -3.19
N GLY A 134 -22.83 -1.33 -2.30
CA GLY A 134 -23.79 -2.44 -2.22
C GLY A 134 -23.57 -3.58 -3.21
N GLU A 135 -22.47 -3.56 -3.96
CA GLU A 135 -22.10 -4.62 -4.89
C GLU A 135 -21.40 -5.81 -4.19
N SER A 136 -21.19 -6.91 -4.91
CA SER A 136 -20.37 -8.03 -4.40
C SER A 136 -18.94 -7.59 -4.08
N ALA A 137 -18.31 -8.27 -3.11
CA ALA A 137 -16.90 -8.13 -2.79
C ALA A 137 -15.98 -8.75 -3.85
N ASP A 138 -16.50 -9.55 -4.78
CA ASP A 138 -15.68 -10.25 -5.78
C ASP A 138 -14.84 -9.29 -6.64
N PRO A 139 -13.60 -9.67 -7.01
CA PRO A 139 -12.78 -8.87 -7.89
C PRO A 139 -13.46 -8.60 -9.24
N LYS A 140 -13.53 -7.32 -9.62
CA LYS A 140 -14.22 -6.89 -10.84
C LYS A 140 -13.23 -6.63 -11.97
N PRO A 141 -13.49 -7.10 -13.19
CA PRO A 141 -12.66 -6.76 -14.35
C PRO A 141 -12.71 -5.25 -14.60
N CYS A 142 -11.58 -4.65 -14.94
CA CYS A 142 -11.49 -3.23 -15.31
C CYS A 142 -10.36 -2.97 -16.31
N ALA A 143 -10.32 -1.75 -16.85
CA ALA A 143 -9.16 -1.28 -17.58
C ALA A 143 -7.96 -1.13 -16.63
N GLY A 144 -6.78 -1.49 -17.12
CA GLY A 144 -5.52 -1.37 -16.38
C GLY A 144 -4.35 -1.79 -17.24
N VAL A 145 -3.15 -1.59 -16.71
CA VAL A 145 -1.88 -2.00 -17.32
C VAL A 145 -1.19 -3.01 -16.40
N LYS A 146 -0.22 -3.75 -16.93
CA LYS A 146 0.60 -4.68 -16.15
C LYS A 146 1.21 -4.00 -14.92
N GLY A 147 1.21 -4.72 -13.80
CA GLY A 147 1.65 -4.22 -12.49
C GLY A 147 0.47 -4.00 -11.55
N THR A 148 0.73 -3.24 -10.48
CA THR A 148 -0.26 -2.99 -9.43
C THR A 148 -0.40 -1.50 -9.14
N GLN A 149 -1.63 -1.06 -8.92
CA GLN A 149 -1.97 0.23 -8.35
C GLN A 149 -2.69 0.01 -7.02
N ILE A 150 -2.18 0.62 -5.96
CA ILE A 150 -2.81 0.64 -4.65
C ILE A 150 -3.20 2.08 -4.34
N THR A 151 -4.48 2.30 -4.06
CA THR A 151 -5.02 3.59 -3.63
C THR A 151 -5.52 3.45 -2.20
N VAL A 152 -5.00 4.30 -1.32
CA VAL A 152 -5.36 4.37 0.11
C VAL A 152 -6.06 5.70 0.36
N GLU A 153 -7.33 5.65 0.77
CA GLU A 153 -8.18 6.81 1.00
C GLU A 153 -8.61 6.92 2.47
N ASP A 154 -8.78 8.17 2.93
CA ASP A 154 -9.25 8.49 4.29
C ASP A 154 -8.46 7.79 5.40
N MET A 155 -7.14 7.92 5.37
CA MET A 155 -6.28 7.33 6.39
C MET A 155 -6.63 7.86 7.79
N PHE A 156 -6.75 6.94 8.74
CA PHE A 156 -7.19 7.15 10.12
C PHE A 156 -8.64 7.61 10.29
N TYR A 157 -9.54 7.39 9.31
CA TYR A 157 -10.96 7.77 9.43
C TYR A 157 -11.65 7.19 10.69
N ASN A 158 -11.21 6.00 11.12
CA ASN A 158 -11.75 5.28 12.28
C ASN A 158 -10.89 5.44 13.56
N VAL A 159 -9.83 6.27 13.53
CA VAL A 159 -8.99 6.58 14.71
C VAL A 159 -8.76 8.09 14.80
N THR A 160 -9.80 8.81 15.22
CA THR A 160 -9.84 10.29 15.23
C THR A 160 -8.73 10.94 16.06
N SER A 161 -8.30 10.31 17.16
CA SER A 161 -7.18 10.79 17.97
C SER A 161 -5.86 10.81 17.20
N ARG A 162 -5.59 9.79 16.37
CA ARG A 162 -4.42 9.73 15.49
C ARG A 162 -4.52 10.74 14.37
N GLN A 163 -5.69 10.85 13.74
CA GLN A 163 -5.92 11.84 12.69
C GLN A 163 -5.63 13.28 13.17
N LYS A 164 -6.05 13.62 14.41
CA LYS A 164 -5.78 14.93 15.04
C LYS A 164 -4.32 15.12 15.48
N ALA A 165 -3.59 14.04 15.75
CA ALA A 165 -2.19 14.10 16.15
C ALA A 165 -1.23 14.30 14.96
N LEU A 166 -1.69 14.05 13.73
CA LEU A 166 -0.92 14.34 12.52
C LEU A 166 -0.75 15.85 12.34
N LYS A 167 0.40 16.24 11.78
CA LYS A 167 0.73 17.65 11.58
C LYS A 167 -0.05 18.21 10.38
N GLN A 168 0.27 19.45 10.01
CA GLN A 168 -0.26 20.07 8.80
C GLN A 168 -0.01 19.17 7.57
N PRO A 169 -0.94 19.10 6.60
CA PRO A 169 -0.81 18.22 5.42
C PRO A 169 0.52 18.35 4.67
N ASN A 170 1.10 19.56 4.62
CA ASN A 170 2.38 19.80 3.99
C ASN A 170 3.55 19.11 4.74
N ASP A 171 3.51 19.08 6.07
CA ASP A 171 4.53 18.41 6.88
C ASP A 171 4.52 16.89 6.69
N GLU A 172 3.34 16.29 6.49
CA GLU A 172 3.22 14.87 6.15
C GLU A 172 3.73 14.61 4.73
N TYR A 173 3.42 15.51 3.79
CA TYR A 173 3.92 15.42 2.42
C TYR A 173 5.44 15.44 2.36
N LEU A 174 6.10 16.37 3.06
CA LEU A 174 7.56 16.44 3.08
C LEU A 174 8.23 15.18 3.65
N LYS A 175 7.57 14.47 4.57
CA LYS A 175 8.05 13.17 5.06
C LYS A 175 7.91 12.07 4.02
N ILE A 176 6.84 12.10 3.22
CA ILE A 176 6.70 11.20 2.06
C ILE A 176 7.83 11.49 1.07
N VAL A 177 8.08 12.75 0.74
CA VAL A 177 9.17 13.16 -0.17
C VAL A 177 10.53 12.64 0.33
N ASP A 178 10.86 12.83 1.61
CA ASP A 178 12.11 12.35 2.21
C ASP A 178 12.26 10.82 2.07
N VAL A 179 11.22 10.05 2.41
CA VAL A 179 11.23 8.59 2.29
C VAL A 179 11.39 8.15 0.83
N VAL A 180 10.59 8.71 -0.09
CA VAL A 180 10.67 8.36 -1.53
C VAL A 180 12.05 8.70 -2.10
N THR A 181 12.61 9.86 -1.74
CA THR A 181 13.95 10.29 -2.19
C THR A 181 15.01 9.30 -1.73
N LYS A 182 14.99 8.87 -0.46
CA LYS A 182 15.92 7.87 0.06
C LYS A 182 15.81 6.55 -0.68
N TYR A 183 14.61 6.04 -0.95
CA TYR A 183 14.43 4.80 -1.71
C TYR A 183 14.90 4.94 -3.16
N ALA A 184 14.61 6.08 -3.80
CA ALA A 184 15.03 6.33 -5.17
C ALA A 184 16.55 6.37 -5.32
N LEU A 185 17.28 6.88 -4.32
CA LEU A 185 18.75 6.89 -4.31
C LEU A 185 19.35 5.48 -4.12
N HIS A 186 18.73 4.62 -3.31
CA HIS A 186 19.24 3.27 -3.05
C HIS A 186 18.87 2.27 -4.15
N ASN A 187 17.78 2.51 -4.90
CA ASN A 187 17.24 1.57 -5.88
C ASN A 187 17.34 2.14 -7.30
N TYR A 188 18.57 2.35 -7.77
CA TYR A 188 18.86 2.92 -9.10
C TYR A 188 18.35 2.08 -10.28
N THR A 189 17.96 0.84 -10.04
CA THR A 189 17.34 -0.07 -11.03
C THR A 189 15.85 0.24 -11.29
N ALA A 190 15.24 1.13 -10.50
CA ALA A 190 13.86 1.57 -10.66
C ALA A 190 13.76 3.11 -10.74
N SER A 191 12.89 3.62 -11.62
CA SER A 191 12.57 5.03 -11.69
C SER A 191 11.44 5.37 -10.72
N PHE A 192 11.56 6.49 -10.00
CA PHE A 192 10.53 6.99 -9.08
C PHE A 192 9.96 8.32 -9.58
N ASN A 193 8.65 8.47 -9.48
CA ASN A 193 7.94 9.72 -9.75
C ASN A 193 6.96 10.01 -8.62
N LEU A 194 7.16 11.12 -7.89
CA LEU A 194 6.28 11.58 -6.83
C LEU A 194 5.72 12.95 -7.17
N LYS A 195 4.40 13.10 -7.05
CA LYS A 195 3.73 14.40 -7.21
C LYS A 195 2.51 14.54 -6.31
N LYS A 196 2.08 15.78 -6.13
CA LYS A 196 0.77 16.09 -5.54
C LYS A 196 -0.34 15.90 -6.57
N MET A 197 -1.51 15.50 -6.09
CA MET A 197 -2.71 15.37 -6.91
C MET A 197 -3.13 16.73 -7.47
N GLY A 198 -3.28 16.82 -8.80
CA GLY A 198 -3.64 18.07 -9.50
C GLY A 198 -2.43 18.91 -9.93
N GLU A 199 -1.22 18.55 -9.52
CA GLU A 199 0.00 19.20 -9.99
C GLU A 199 0.62 18.43 -11.17
N ASN A 200 1.19 19.17 -12.12
CA ASN A 200 1.86 18.61 -13.30
C ASN A 200 3.34 18.37 -13.05
N THR A 201 3.94 19.12 -12.13
CA THR A 201 5.35 19.00 -11.74
C THR A 201 5.52 17.90 -10.70
N SER A 202 6.59 17.13 -10.84
CA SER A 202 6.96 16.10 -9.87
C SER A 202 8.01 16.66 -8.91
N ASP A 203 7.83 16.44 -7.61
CA ASP A 203 8.79 16.85 -6.58
C ASP A 203 9.96 15.86 -6.48
N VAL A 204 9.72 14.58 -6.82
CA VAL A 204 10.78 13.59 -7.02
C VAL A 204 10.61 13.00 -8.40
N HIS A 205 11.67 13.04 -9.19
CA HIS A 205 11.74 12.35 -10.47
C HIS A 205 13.15 11.78 -10.66
N THR A 206 13.26 10.46 -10.64
CA THR A 206 14.52 9.77 -10.95
C THR A 206 14.35 8.94 -12.22
N GLN A 207 15.43 8.84 -12.97
CA GLN A 207 15.55 7.91 -14.08
C GLN A 207 16.17 6.62 -13.59
N ARG A 208 15.79 5.51 -14.22
CA ARG A 208 16.47 4.24 -14.02
C ARG A 208 17.87 4.34 -14.64
N CYS A 209 18.89 3.95 -13.88
CA CYS A 209 20.22 3.75 -14.42
C CYS A 209 20.25 2.38 -15.14
N SER A 210 20.70 2.39 -16.39
CA SER A 210 20.93 1.21 -17.24
C SER A 210 22.16 0.42 -16.81
#